data_AF-A0A845AX60-F1
#
_entry.id   AF-A0A845AX60-F1
#
_cell.length_a   1.000
_cell.length_b   1.000
_cell.length_c   1.000
_cell.angle_alpha   90.00
_cell.angle_beta   90.00
_cell.angle_gamma   90.00
#
_symmetry.space_group_name_H-M   'P 1'
#
loop_
_entity.id
_entity.type
_entity.pdbx_description
1 polymer ?
#
loop_
_entity_poly.entity_id
_entity_poly.type
_entity_poly.pdbx_seq_one_letter_code
_entity_poly.pdbx_strand_id
1 'polypeptide(L)'
;MIPPVAPNLVGPTSVERSSVGPIDAALSPERLELREAAQAFEAIFVRRLLASARASSIADQTPFTGPGLQQFETMRDEQVAGLAAETGAFGLADQIERQLAAMIEQKELSNNAR
;
A
#
# COMPACT_ATOMS: atom_id res chain seq x y z
N MET A 1 -20.33 45.96 30.55
CA MET A 1 -21.52 45.17 30.15
C MET A 1 -21.21 44.55 28.80
N ILE A 2 -20.76 43.29 28.80
CA ILE A 2 -20.33 42.52 27.62
C ILE A 2 -21.33 41.36 27.51
N PRO A 3 -22.02 41.13 26.39
CA PRO A 3 -22.98 40.03 26.26
C PRO A 3 -22.26 38.66 26.24
N PRO A 4 -22.90 37.59 26.74
CA PRO A 4 -22.30 36.26 26.74
C PRO A 4 -22.30 35.66 25.32
N VAL A 5 -21.14 35.16 24.89
CA VAL A 5 -21.00 34.34 23.68
C VAL A 5 -21.55 32.95 23.96
N ALA A 6 -22.54 32.51 23.18
CA ALA A 6 -23.05 31.15 23.25
C ALA A 6 -22.00 30.15 22.71
N PRO A 7 -21.79 28.99 23.33
CA PRO A 7 -20.91 27.97 22.78
C PRO A 7 -21.57 27.32 21.55
N ASN A 8 -20.89 27.38 20.42
CA ASN A 8 -21.31 26.72 19.19
C ASN A 8 -21.18 25.20 19.37
N LEU A 9 -22.30 24.48 19.33
CA LEU A 9 -22.35 23.02 19.37
C LEU A 9 -21.84 22.49 18.03
N VAL A 10 -20.54 22.20 17.95
CA VAL A 10 -19.97 21.39 16.87
C VAL A 10 -20.51 19.97 17.04
N GLY A 11 -21.52 19.61 16.23
CA GLY A 11 -21.96 18.23 16.11
C GLY A 11 -20.79 17.35 15.63
N PRO A 12 -20.76 16.06 15.99
CA PRO A 12 -19.73 15.17 15.46
C PRO A 12 -19.92 15.10 13.95
N THR A 13 -18.96 15.63 13.20
CA THR A 13 -18.79 15.26 11.80
C THR A 13 -18.57 13.74 11.81
N SER A 14 -19.60 12.98 11.47
CA SER A 14 -19.47 11.57 11.11
C SER A 14 -18.48 11.51 9.96
N VAL A 15 -17.23 11.25 10.30
CA VAL A 15 -16.27 10.70 9.34
C VAL A 15 -16.84 9.32 9.03
N GLU A 16 -17.56 9.20 7.92
CA GLU A 16 -17.74 7.92 7.25
C GLU A 16 -16.32 7.41 6.96
N ARG A 17 -15.79 6.65 7.91
CA ARG A 17 -14.76 5.67 7.62
C ARG A 17 -15.43 4.74 6.63
N SER A 18 -15.16 4.91 5.35
CA SER A 18 -15.33 3.84 4.37
C SER A 18 -14.48 2.68 4.88
N SER A 19 -15.08 1.86 5.73
CA SER A 19 -14.55 0.59 6.11
C SER A 19 -14.62 -0.25 4.86
N VAL A 20 -13.53 -0.26 4.10
CA VAL A 20 -13.18 -1.43 3.30
C VAL A 20 -13.03 -2.54 4.33
N GLY A 21 -14.13 -3.25 4.57
CA GLY A 21 -14.15 -4.46 5.39
C GLY A 21 -13.26 -5.52 4.74
N PRO A 22 -12.88 -6.57 5.50
CA PRO A 22 -11.89 -7.54 5.05
C PRO A 22 -12.47 -8.31 3.87
N ILE A 23 -11.92 -8.08 2.68
CA ILE A 23 -12.18 -8.85 1.45
C ILE A 23 -11.64 -10.30 1.62
N ASP A 24 -10.86 -10.55 2.68
CA ASP A 24 -10.24 -11.82 3.02
C ASP A 24 -11.20 -12.96 3.41
N ALA A 25 -12.44 -12.65 3.81
CA ALA A 25 -13.30 -13.65 4.45
C ALA A 25 -13.83 -14.77 3.52
N ALA A 26 -13.56 -14.70 2.21
CA ALA A 26 -14.02 -15.73 1.25
C ALA A 26 -13.12 -15.90 0.01
N LEU A 27 -11.80 -15.67 0.14
CA LEU A 27 -10.87 -15.93 -0.96
C LEU A 27 -10.55 -17.43 -1.04
N SER A 28 -10.48 -17.99 -2.25
CA SER A 28 -9.95 -19.34 -2.44
C SER A 28 -8.45 -19.37 -2.05
N PRO A 29 -7.88 -20.55 -1.72
CA PRO A 29 -6.45 -20.66 -1.42
C PRO A 29 -5.56 -20.02 -2.50
N GLU A 30 -5.91 -20.22 -3.77
CA GLU A 30 -5.17 -19.66 -4.91
C GLU A 30 -5.28 -18.13 -4.99
N ARG A 31 -6.46 -17.58 -4.63
CA ARG A 31 -6.67 -16.13 -4.54
C ARG A 31 -5.87 -15.52 -3.39
N LEU A 32 -5.75 -16.22 -2.27
CA LEU A 32 -4.94 -15.77 -1.13
C LEU A 32 -3.45 -15.75 -1.47
N GLU A 33 -2.94 -16.82 -2.08
CA GLU A 33 -1.54 -16.87 -2.56
C GLU A 33 -1.27 -15.76 -3.58
N LEU A 34 -2.21 -15.50 -4.49
CA LEU A 34 -2.10 -14.42 -5.47
C LEU A 34 -2.03 -13.05 -4.79
N ARG A 35 -2.83 -12.82 -3.75
CA ARG A 35 -2.82 -11.58 -2.98
C ARG A 35 -1.49 -11.38 -2.25
N GLU A 36 -0.97 -12.40 -1.58
CA GLU A 36 0.33 -12.32 -0.91
C GLU A 36 1.46 -11.99 -1.92
N ALA A 37 1.45 -12.64 -3.08
CA ALA A 37 2.41 -12.35 -4.14
C ALA A 37 2.27 -10.91 -4.68
N ALA A 38 1.04 -10.42 -4.83
CA ALA A 38 0.77 -9.06 -5.29
C ALA A 38 1.23 -8.01 -4.27
N GLN A 39 1.03 -8.24 -2.97
CA GLN A 39 1.56 -7.39 -1.90
C GLN A 39 3.09 -7.37 -1.89
N ALA A 40 3.73 -8.53 -2.06
CA ALA A 40 5.19 -8.60 -2.17
C ALA A 40 5.72 -7.78 -3.37
N PHE A 41 4.99 -7.76 -4.48
CA PHE A 41 5.32 -6.94 -5.65
C PHE A 41 5.16 -5.44 -5.37
N GLU A 42 4.07 -5.03 -4.72
CA GLU A 42 3.87 -3.64 -4.28
C GLU A 42 5.01 -3.19 -3.37
N ALA A 43 5.43 -4.03 -2.42
CA ALA A 43 6.58 -3.74 -1.56
C ALA A 43 7.88 -3.52 -2.37
N ILE A 44 8.16 -4.37 -3.37
CA ILE A 44 9.32 -4.17 -4.26
C ILE A 44 9.24 -2.82 -5.00
N PHE A 45 8.05 -2.48 -5.51
CA PHE A 45 7.83 -1.23 -6.21
C PHE A 45 8.07 -0.02 -5.30
N VAL A 46 7.52 -0.04 -4.09
CA VAL A 46 7.69 1.03 -3.11
C VAL A 46 9.15 1.19 -2.71
N ARG A 47 9.90 0.09 -2.47
CA ARG A 47 11.36 0.19 -2.21
C ARG A 47 12.10 0.88 -3.35
N ARG A 48 11.76 0.57 -4.60
CA ARG A 48 12.36 1.22 -5.78
C ARG A 48 11.99 2.70 -5.88
N LEU A 49 10.74 3.05 -5.56
CA LEU A 49 10.28 4.43 -5.51
C LEU A 49 11.02 5.23 -4.43
N LEU A 50 11.21 4.67 -3.24
CA LEU A 50 11.93 5.32 -2.15
C LEU A 50 13.42 5.49 -2.49
N ALA A 51 14.04 4.48 -3.10
CA ALA A 51 15.41 4.56 -3.58
C ALA A 51 15.58 5.65 -4.66
N SER A 52 14.65 5.75 -5.61
CA SER A 52 14.70 6.76 -6.67
C SER A 52 14.48 8.18 -6.14
N ALA A 53 13.56 8.36 -5.20
CA ALA A 53 13.32 9.64 -4.53
C ALA A 53 14.54 10.14 -3.75
N ARG A 54 15.30 9.24 -3.13
CA ARG A 54 16.58 9.61 -2.49
C ARG A 54 17.65 9.97 -3.50
N ALA A 55 17.76 9.17 -4.56
CA ALA A 55 18.73 9.43 -5.63
C ALA A 55 18.50 10.81 -6.27
N SER A 56 17.25 11.27 -6.37
CA SER A 56 16.95 12.63 -6.84
C SER A 56 17.19 13.73 -5.80
N SER A 57 17.04 13.44 -4.51
CA SER A 57 17.26 14.41 -3.42
C SER A 57 18.73 14.77 -3.17
N ILE A 58 19.69 13.97 -3.64
CA ILE A 58 21.14 14.14 -3.36
C ILE A 58 21.83 15.16 -4.29
N ALA A 59 21.09 15.78 -5.22
CA ALA A 59 21.65 16.80 -6.12
C ALA A 59 22.21 18.05 -5.41
N ASP A 60 21.81 18.32 -4.15
CA ASP A 60 22.17 19.57 -3.45
C ASP A 60 22.93 19.37 -2.10
N GLN A 61 24.20 18.95 -2.16
CA GLN A 61 25.22 19.32 -1.15
C GLN A 61 25.21 18.59 0.22
N THR A 62 25.46 17.27 0.29
CA THR A 62 25.86 16.69 1.59
C THR A 62 26.93 15.60 1.51
N PRO A 63 28.09 15.74 2.18
CA PRO A 63 29.15 14.73 2.22
C PRO A 63 28.87 13.52 3.15
N PHE A 64 27.65 13.37 3.69
CA PHE A 64 27.32 12.34 4.68
C PHE A 64 27.00 10.97 4.06
N THR A 65 27.79 10.51 3.11
CA THR A 65 27.61 9.21 2.46
C THR A 65 28.51 8.15 3.12
N GLY A 66 27.99 7.45 4.14
CA GLY A 66 28.70 6.36 4.82
C GLY A 66 28.02 5.00 4.67
N PRO A 67 28.74 3.86 4.73
CA PRO A 67 28.15 2.52 4.64
C PRO A 67 27.05 2.24 5.67
N GLY A 68 27.18 2.78 6.89
CA GLY A 68 26.15 2.64 7.93
C GLY A 68 24.84 3.36 7.60
N LEU A 69 24.91 4.52 6.93
CA LEU A 69 23.71 5.24 6.49
C LEU A 69 22.97 4.45 5.40
N GLN A 70 23.70 3.90 4.42
CA GLN A 70 23.09 3.09 3.35
C GLN A 70 22.36 1.86 3.92
N GLN A 71 22.94 1.20 4.92
CA GLN A 71 22.30 0.07 5.58
C GLN A 71 21.03 0.50 6.33
N PHE A 72 21.09 1.59 7.09
CA PHE A 72 19.92 2.14 7.77
C PHE A 72 18.80 2.49 6.79
N GLU A 73 19.15 3.16 5.70
CA GLU A 73 18.18 3.52 4.67
C GLU A 73 17.55 2.30 4.01
N THR A 74 18.33 1.25 3.75
CA THR A 74 17.82 -0.02 3.21
C THR A 74 16.79 -0.63 4.16
N MET A 75 17.12 -0.77 5.45
CA MET A 75 16.19 -1.31 6.45
C MET A 75 14.94 -0.43 6.61
N ARG A 76 15.10 0.90 6.57
CA ARG A 76 13.98 1.83 6.63
C ARG A 76 13.05 1.64 5.44
N ASP A 77 13.60 1.57 4.24
CA ASP A 77 12.81 1.43 3.02
C ASP A 77 12.09 0.08 2.99
N GLU A 78 12.72 -1.00 3.48
CA GLU A 78 12.09 -2.30 3.67
C GLU A 78 10.88 -2.22 4.59
N GLN A 79 11.02 -1.59 5.76
CA GLN A 79 9.93 -1.44 6.72
C GLN A 79 8.77 -0.60 6.16
N VAL A 80 9.09 0.53 5.52
CA VAL A 80 8.08 1.42 4.93
C VAL A 80 7.35 0.71 3.80
N ALA A 81 8.06 -0.01 2.93
CA ALA A 81 7.46 -0.73 1.83
C ALA A 81 6.59 -1.90 2.29
N GLY A 82 6.98 -2.62 3.34
CA GLY A 82 6.17 -3.67 3.96
C GLY A 82 4.84 -3.12 4.47
N LEU A 83 4.90 -2.06 5.28
CA LEU A 83 3.68 -1.42 5.80
C LEU A 83 2.80 -0.87 4.67
N ALA A 84 3.40 -0.25 3.65
CA ALA A 84 2.66 0.26 2.50
C ALA A 84 1.93 -0.85 1.73
N ALA A 85 2.56 -2.01 1.56
CA ALA A 85 1.94 -3.15 0.89
C ALA A 85 0.86 -3.85 1.75
N GLU A 86 1.10 -4.00 3.05
CA GLU A 86 0.12 -4.57 3.98
C GLU A 86 -1.14 -3.71 4.07
N THR A 87 -0.98 -2.39 4.07
CA THR A 87 -2.09 -1.43 4.15
C THR A 87 -2.71 -1.10 2.79
N GLY A 88 -2.12 -1.57 1.68
CA GLY A 88 -2.57 -1.25 0.33
C GLY A 88 -2.45 0.25 0.00
N ALA A 89 -1.42 0.92 0.51
CA ALA A 89 -1.25 2.38 0.43
C ALA A 89 -1.28 2.95 -1.00
N PHE A 90 -0.87 2.15 -1.99
CA PHE A 90 -0.89 2.53 -3.40
C PHE A 90 -1.92 1.75 -4.23
N GLY A 91 -2.56 0.73 -3.66
CA GLY A 91 -3.55 -0.11 -4.33
C GLY A 91 -3.03 -0.92 -5.52
N LEU A 92 -1.70 -1.03 -5.68
CA LEU A 92 -1.09 -1.75 -6.79
C LEU A 92 -1.28 -3.25 -6.62
N ALA A 93 -1.16 -3.75 -5.39
CA ALA A 93 -1.40 -5.16 -5.07
C ALA A 93 -2.83 -5.57 -5.50
N ASP A 94 -3.84 -4.78 -5.15
CA ASP A 94 -5.23 -5.07 -5.52
C ASP A 94 -5.46 -5.05 -7.03
N GLN A 95 -4.79 -4.15 -7.76
CA GLN A 95 -4.89 -4.10 -9.22
C GLN A 95 -4.32 -5.36 -9.87
N ILE A 96 -3.14 -5.80 -9.40
CA ILE A 96 -2.48 -7.02 -9.89
C ILE A 96 -3.35 -8.24 -9.56
N GLU A 97 -3.85 -8.35 -8.33
CA GLU A 97 -4.70 -9.47 -7.92
C GLU A 97 -5.95 -9.57 -8.80
N ARG A 98 -6.67 -8.46 -9.01
CA ARG A 98 -7.86 -8.43 -9.87
C ARG A 98 -7.57 -8.86 -11.30
N GLN A 99 -6.48 -8.35 -11.88
CA GLN A 99 -6.10 -8.67 -13.26
C GLN A 99 -5.72 -10.14 -13.42
N LEU A 100 -4.86 -10.65 -12.55
CA LEU A 100 -4.38 -12.03 -12.64
C LEU A 100 -5.50 -13.02 -12.32
N ALA A 101 -6.35 -12.73 -11.34
CA ALA A 101 -7.44 -13.61 -11.02
C ALA A 101 -8.48 -13.72 -12.15
N ALA A 102 -8.77 -12.61 -12.83
CA ALA A 102 -9.60 -12.65 -14.03
C ALA A 102 -8.99 -13.58 -15.11
N MET A 103 -7.66 -13.57 -15.28
CA MET A 103 -6.98 -14.47 -16.23
C MET A 103 -7.08 -15.95 -15.82
N ILE A 104 -7.05 -16.26 -14.52
CA ILE A 104 -7.20 -17.62 -14.00
C ILE A 104 -8.62 -18.13 -14.29
N GLU A 105 -9.65 -17.35 -13.97
CA GLU A 105 -11.05 -17.73 -14.23
C GLU A 105 -11.32 -17.95 -15.73
N GLN A 106 -10.78 -17.09 -16.61
CA GLN A 106 -10.88 -17.27 -18.06
C GLN A 106 -10.23 -18.57 -18.54
N LYS A 107 -9.09 -18.95 -17.95
CA LYS A 107 -8.39 -20.21 -18.27
C LYS A 107 -9.23 -21.42 -17.85
N GLU A 108 -9.86 -21.38 -16.68
CA GLU A 108 -10.71 -22.47 -16.19
C GLU A 108 -11.95 -22.69 -17.07
N LEU A 109 -12.63 -21.61 -17.45
CA LEU A 109 -13.77 -21.65 -18.38
C LEU A 109 -13.37 -22.27 -19.73
N SER A 110 -12.20 -21.91 -20.26
CA SER A 110 -11.68 -22.49 -21.50
C SER A 110 -11.29 -23.97 -21.37
N ASN A 111 -10.86 -24.41 -20.18
CA ASN A 111 -10.41 -25.78 -19.97
C ASN A 111 -11.57 -26.75 -19.74
N ASN A 112 -12.66 -26.27 -19.13
CA ASN A 112 -13.85 -27.08 -18.84
C ASN A 112 -14.83 -27.19 -20.03
N ALA A 113 -14.64 -26.37 -21.08
CA ALA A 113 -15.45 -26.38 -22.31
C ALA A 113 -14.91 -27.31 -23.41
N ARG A 114 -13.90 -28.14 -23.09
CA ARG A 114 -13.30 -29.16 -23.96
C ARG A 114 -13.59 -30.55 -23.44
#